data_AF-A0A814N7N6-F1
#
_entry.id   AF-A0A814N7N6-F1
#
_cell.length_a   1.000
_cell.length_b   1.000
_cell.length_c   1.000
_cell.angle_alpha   90.00
_cell.angle_beta   90.00
_cell.angle_gamma   90.00
#
_symmetry.space_group_name_H-M   'P 1'
#
loop_
_entity.id
_entity.type
_entity.pdbx_description
1 polymer ?
#
loop_
_entity_poly.entity_id
_entity_poly.type
_entity_poly.pdbx_seq_one_letter_code
_entity_poly.pdbx_strand_id
1 'polypeptide(L)'
;MNALNITFISISVIFGGIALVLACVGIGTPNWQSTKVTVNEQTYTVRTANFFYACQFYLNDSTTNCIQRSSNRNINQYYPIDARGNQTEWNQHLDSAAGLSIVGIIFIFLGTVTTLVMLPGTWAVWIYLIGPICFFLACLFMLAGMAEGAYVLYYNDYAANLYQTAHLITIFSFLMSSITAGRLYTIPEVREFSIAERQQ
;
A
#
# COMPACT_ATOMS: atom_id res chain seq x y z
N MET A 1 18.83 -14.96 20.17
CA MET A 1 18.83 -13.92 19.14
C MET A 1 19.69 -12.73 19.61
N ASN A 2 20.44 -12.06 18.74
CA ASN A 2 21.31 -10.94 19.14
C ASN A 2 20.55 -9.60 19.17
N ALA A 3 21.09 -8.61 19.90
CA ALA A 3 20.49 -7.29 20.06
C ALA A 3 20.22 -6.57 18.72
N LEU A 4 21.11 -6.75 17.74
CA LEU A 4 20.98 -6.13 16.42
C LEU A 4 19.76 -6.65 15.64
N ASN A 5 19.47 -7.96 15.70
CA ASN A 5 18.27 -8.54 15.07
C ASN A 5 16.99 -8.00 15.73
N ILE A 6 16.98 -7.87 17.07
CA ILE A 6 15.85 -7.29 17.80
C ILE A 6 15.59 -5.86 17.34
N THR A 7 16.66 -5.06 17.19
CA THR A 7 16.57 -3.68 16.69
C THR A 7 15.96 -3.61 15.30
N PHE A 8 16.42 -4.44 14.36
CA PHE A 8 15.88 -4.44 13.00
C PHE A 8 14.41 -4.91 12.94
N ILE A 9 14.04 -5.92 13.72
CA ILE A 9 12.63 -6.35 13.85
C ILE A 9 11.78 -5.19 14.38
N SER A 10 12.22 -4.55 15.47
CA SER A 10 11.48 -3.46 16.12
C SER A 10 11.28 -2.29 15.18
N ILE A 11 12.34 -1.87 14.46
CA ILE A 11 12.25 -0.81 13.46
C ILE A 11 11.27 -1.22 12.35
N SER A 12 11.42 -2.42 11.77
CA SER A 12 10.52 -2.89 10.70
C SER A 12 9.05 -2.89 11.13
N VAL A 13 8.75 -3.37 12.33
CA VAL A 13 7.39 -3.42 12.90
C VAL A 13 6.83 -2.03 13.15
N ILE A 14 7.60 -1.12 13.75
CA ILE A 14 7.15 0.26 14.02
C ILE A 14 6.80 0.97 12.71
N PHE A 15 7.72 0.95 11.74
CA PHE A 15 7.48 1.58 10.45
C PHE A 15 6.38 0.85 9.66
N GLY A 16 6.24 -0.47 9.79
CA GLY A 16 5.18 -1.25 9.16
C GLY A 16 3.80 -0.88 9.71
N GLY A 17 3.71 -0.67 11.02
CA GLY A 17 2.51 -0.14 11.67
C GLY A 17 2.16 1.28 11.23
N ILE A 18 3.16 2.17 11.12
CA ILE A 18 2.95 3.54 10.60
C ILE A 18 2.48 3.49 9.14
N ALA A 19 3.11 2.69 8.29
CA ALA A 19 2.68 2.49 6.90
C ALA A 19 1.24 1.99 6.83
N LEU A 20 0.86 1.03 7.67
CA LEU A 20 -0.51 0.51 7.71
C LEU A 20 -1.53 1.61 8.03
N VAL A 21 -1.26 2.42 9.07
CA VAL A 21 -2.15 3.53 9.45
C VAL A 21 -2.26 4.55 8.32
N LEU A 22 -1.13 4.97 7.74
CA LEU A 22 -1.12 5.94 6.65
C LEU A 22 -1.81 5.41 5.40
N ALA A 23 -1.65 4.13 5.06
CA ALA A 23 -2.32 3.51 3.93
C ALA A 23 -3.84 3.47 4.14
N CYS A 24 -4.30 3.07 5.34
CA CYS A 24 -5.71 3.05 5.70
C CYS A 24 -6.35 4.46 5.70
N VAL A 25 -5.67 5.46 6.28
CA VAL A 25 -6.17 6.84 6.29
C VAL A 25 -6.14 7.44 4.89
N GLY A 26 -5.05 7.24 4.15
CA GLY A 26 -4.90 7.72 2.78
C GLY A 26 -5.98 7.13 1.87
N ILE A 27 -6.17 5.81 1.88
CA ILE A 27 -7.20 5.15 1.07
C ILE A 27 -8.63 5.54 1.51
N GLY A 28 -8.87 5.72 2.81
CA GLY A 28 -10.20 6.01 3.36
C GLY A 28 -10.65 7.46 3.18
N THR A 29 -9.71 8.39 3.01
CA THR A 29 -10.01 9.84 2.93
C THR A 29 -10.34 10.24 1.49
N PRO A 30 -11.50 10.87 1.21
CA PRO A 30 -11.90 11.26 -0.14
C PRO A 30 -11.26 12.59 -0.56
N ASN A 31 -9.93 12.62 -0.65
CA ASN A 31 -9.19 13.80 -1.10
C ASN A 31 -7.88 13.42 -1.82
N TRP A 32 -8.01 12.81 -3.00
CA TRP A 32 -6.89 12.21 -3.74
C TRP A 32 -6.33 13.10 -4.85
N GLN A 33 -7.11 14.08 -5.31
CA GLN A 33 -6.65 15.05 -6.30
C GLN A 33 -7.32 16.40 -6.08
N SER A 34 -6.58 17.48 -6.32
CA SER A 34 -7.11 18.83 -6.45
C SER A 34 -6.79 19.41 -7.81
N THR A 35 -7.74 20.15 -8.36
CA THR A 35 -7.50 20.99 -9.55
C THR A 35 -8.22 22.32 -9.41
N LYS A 36 -7.83 23.29 -10.23
CA LYS A 36 -8.48 24.61 -10.26
C LYS A 36 -9.37 24.69 -11.49
N VAL A 37 -10.65 24.99 -11.29
CA VAL A 37 -11.63 25.18 -12.37
C VAL A 37 -12.14 26.60 -12.33
N THR A 38 -12.14 27.29 -13.47
CA THR A 38 -12.68 28.64 -13.59
C THR A 38 -14.09 28.59 -14.16
N VAL A 39 -15.07 29.07 -13.39
CA VAL A 39 -16.48 29.17 -13.80
C VAL A 39 -16.92 30.60 -13.57
N ASN A 40 -17.47 31.26 -14.60
CA ASN A 40 -17.93 32.66 -14.53
C ASN A 40 -16.87 33.61 -13.94
N GLU A 41 -15.64 33.58 -14.47
CA GLU A 41 -14.49 34.41 -14.05
C GLU A 41 -13.98 34.20 -12.61
N GLN A 42 -14.55 33.25 -11.86
CA GLN A 42 -14.09 32.87 -10.53
C GLN A 42 -13.38 31.51 -10.60
N THR A 43 -12.21 31.41 -9.94
CA THR A 43 -11.41 30.18 -9.88
C THR A 43 -11.67 29.44 -8.58
N TYR A 44 -12.03 28.17 -8.69
CA TYR A 44 -12.39 27.30 -7.58
C TYR A 44 -11.44 26.11 -7.47
N THR A 45 -11.13 25.68 -6.25
CA THR A 45 -10.36 24.44 -6.04
C THR A 45 -11.31 23.26 -5.93
N VAL A 46 -11.30 22.39 -6.93
CA VAL A 46 -12.09 21.15 -6.94
C VAL A 46 -11.23 20.03 -6.38
N ARG A 47 -11.66 19.47 -5.26
CA ARG A 47 -11.08 18.26 -4.66
C ARG A 47 -11.89 17.05 -5.07
N THR A 48 -11.24 16.07 -5.67
CA THR A 48 -11.88 14.83 -6.10
C THR A 48 -11.64 13.71 -5.11
N ALA A 49 -12.64 12.84 -5.04
CA ALA A 49 -12.66 11.71 -4.14
C ALA A 49 -11.71 10.58 -4.58
N ASN A 50 -11.50 9.64 -3.66
CA ASN A 50 -10.62 8.47 -3.78
C ASN A 50 -11.18 7.40 -4.74
N PHE A 51 -10.69 6.16 -4.64
CA PHE A 51 -11.19 5.04 -5.46
C PHE A 51 -12.61 4.57 -5.10
N PHE A 52 -13.14 4.93 -3.92
CA PHE A 52 -14.39 4.37 -3.37
C PHE A 52 -15.55 5.36 -3.37
N TYR A 53 -15.25 6.64 -3.23
CA TYR A 53 -16.21 7.71 -3.12
C TYR A 53 -16.14 8.63 -4.34
N ALA A 54 -17.25 9.31 -4.59
CA ALA A 54 -17.38 10.40 -5.54
C ALA A 54 -18.03 11.56 -4.78
N CYS A 55 -17.44 12.75 -4.79
CA CYS A 55 -17.97 13.91 -4.06
C CYS A 55 -18.33 15.02 -5.03
N GLN A 56 -19.52 15.59 -4.89
CA GLN A 56 -19.96 16.69 -5.76
C GLN A 56 -19.16 17.95 -5.45
N PHE A 57 -18.81 18.67 -6.50
CA PHE A 57 -18.16 19.97 -6.40
C PHE A 57 -19.17 21.02 -5.91
N TYR A 58 -18.76 21.89 -5.00
CA TYR A 58 -19.49 23.12 -4.67
C TYR A 58 -18.51 24.30 -4.69
N LEU A 59 -19.02 25.47 -5.10
CA LEU A 59 -18.25 26.68 -5.41
C LEU A 59 -17.59 27.35 -4.18
N ASN A 60 -17.51 26.70 -3.01
CA ASN A 60 -17.04 27.32 -1.76
C ASN A 60 -15.94 26.50 -1.04
N ASP A 61 -15.11 25.75 -1.78
CA ASP A 61 -14.06 24.84 -1.24
C ASP A 61 -14.57 23.71 -0.30
N SER A 62 -15.88 23.63 -0.06
CA SER A 62 -16.49 22.59 0.78
C SER A 62 -16.82 21.34 -0.02
N THR A 63 -16.25 20.21 0.37
CA THR A 63 -16.63 18.88 -0.14
C THR A 63 -17.94 18.46 0.53
N THR A 64 -19.05 18.42 -0.20
CA THR A 64 -20.34 17.91 0.30
C THR A 64 -20.93 16.90 -0.68
N ASN A 65 -21.92 16.12 -0.26
CA ASN A 65 -22.54 15.05 -1.07
C ASN A 65 -21.55 14.02 -1.62
N CYS A 66 -20.68 13.50 -0.74
CA CYS A 66 -19.89 12.32 -1.04
C CYS A 66 -20.79 11.08 -1.03
N ILE A 67 -20.86 10.39 -2.17
CA ILE A 67 -21.57 9.12 -2.30
C ILE A 67 -20.59 8.01 -2.67
N GLN A 68 -20.96 6.77 -2.40
CA GLN A 68 -20.19 5.63 -2.87
C GLN A 68 -20.25 5.59 -4.40
N ARG A 69 -19.12 5.35 -5.07
CA ARG A 69 -19.05 5.25 -6.53
C ARG A 69 -19.92 4.14 -7.11
N SER A 70 -20.16 3.08 -6.34
CA SER A 70 -21.10 2.02 -6.70
C SER A 70 -22.52 2.55 -7.00
N SER A 71 -22.91 3.65 -6.35
CA SER A 71 -24.23 4.28 -6.51
C SER A 71 -24.29 5.30 -7.66
N ASN A 72 -23.16 5.87 -8.07
CA ASN A 72 -23.08 6.72 -9.26
C ASN A 72 -21.74 6.57 -9.97
N ARG A 73 -21.78 5.99 -11.18
CA ARG A 73 -20.63 5.73 -12.04
C ARG A 73 -20.33 6.86 -13.04
N ASN A 74 -21.09 7.95 -13.03
CA ASN A 74 -20.90 9.06 -13.96
C ASN A 74 -19.73 9.97 -13.51
N ILE A 75 -18.53 9.65 -13.99
CA ILE A 75 -17.27 10.30 -13.58
C ILE A 75 -17.30 11.81 -13.79
N ASN A 76 -17.96 12.29 -14.84
CA ASN A 76 -17.97 13.70 -15.25
C ASN A 76 -18.68 14.61 -14.22
N GLN A 77 -19.53 14.03 -13.38
CA GLN A 77 -20.24 14.77 -12.32
C GLN A 77 -19.35 15.03 -11.09
N TYR A 78 -18.25 14.30 -10.94
CA TYR A 78 -17.46 14.24 -9.72
C TYR A 78 -15.96 14.51 -9.94
N TYR A 79 -15.50 14.33 -11.17
CA TYR A 79 -14.12 14.56 -11.55
C TYR A 79 -14.08 15.59 -12.69
N PRO A 80 -13.38 16.72 -12.51
CA PRO A 80 -13.12 17.71 -13.55
C PRO A 80 -12.02 17.21 -14.49
N ILE A 81 -12.22 16.02 -15.06
CA ILE A 81 -11.34 15.41 -16.06
C ILE A 81 -12.05 15.62 -17.40
N ASP A 82 -11.32 15.87 -18.49
CA ASP A 82 -11.88 15.91 -19.84
C ASP A 82 -12.35 14.50 -20.22
N ALA A 83 -13.59 14.20 -19.86
CA ALA A 83 -14.18 12.88 -19.92
C ALA A 83 -14.77 12.54 -21.29
N ARG A 84 -14.03 12.92 -22.33
CA ARG A 84 -14.21 12.43 -23.69
C ARG A 84 -13.81 10.96 -23.83
N GLY A 85 -13.22 10.38 -22.79
CA GLY A 85 -12.89 8.95 -22.68
C GLY A 85 -14.09 8.07 -22.30
N ASN A 86 -13.90 6.76 -22.39
CA ASN A 86 -14.92 5.77 -22.05
C ASN A 86 -15.08 5.68 -20.51
N GLN A 87 -16.17 6.22 -19.97
CA GLN A 87 -16.46 6.17 -18.52
C GLN A 87 -16.46 4.75 -17.96
N THR A 88 -16.84 3.75 -18.76
CA THR A 88 -16.86 2.34 -18.31
C THR A 88 -15.46 1.85 -17.99
N GLU A 89 -14.50 2.15 -18.87
CA GLU A 89 -13.09 1.79 -18.73
C GLU A 89 -12.47 2.48 -17.50
N TRP A 90 -12.72 3.77 -17.33
CA TRP A 90 -12.23 4.51 -16.16
C TRP A 90 -12.78 3.98 -14.84
N ASN A 91 -14.06 3.57 -14.82
CA ASN A 91 -14.61 2.91 -13.64
C ASN A 91 -13.93 1.57 -13.36
N GLN A 92 -13.59 0.78 -14.38
CA GLN A 92 -12.87 -0.48 -14.22
C GLN A 92 -11.46 -0.28 -13.66
N HIS A 93 -10.73 0.72 -14.14
CA HIS A 93 -9.41 1.07 -13.59
C HIS A 93 -9.51 1.45 -12.11
N LEU A 94 -10.52 2.24 -11.73
CA LEU A 94 -10.68 2.70 -10.35
C LEU A 94 -11.17 1.58 -9.41
N ASP A 95 -12.07 0.71 -9.88
CA ASP A 95 -12.48 -0.50 -9.16
C ASP A 95 -11.27 -1.44 -8.94
N SER A 96 -10.41 -1.59 -9.96
CA SER A 96 -9.19 -2.40 -9.88
C SER A 96 -8.16 -1.78 -8.94
N ALA A 97 -7.93 -0.47 -9.04
CA ALA A 97 -7.05 0.29 -8.15
C ALA A 97 -7.46 0.16 -6.67
N ALA A 98 -8.77 0.25 -6.39
CA ALA A 98 -9.35 0.01 -5.08
C ALA A 98 -9.03 -1.40 -4.56
N GLY A 99 -9.31 -2.42 -5.37
CA GLY A 99 -9.07 -3.83 -5.01
C GLY A 99 -7.59 -4.10 -4.72
N LEU A 100 -6.70 -3.68 -5.61
CA LEU A 100 -5.25 -3.84 -5.46
C LEU A 100 -4.73 -3.11 -4.21
N SER A 101 -5.25 -1.91 -3.93
CA SER A 101 -4.85 -1.15 -2.75
C SER A 101 -5.26 -1.83 -1.44
N ILE A 102 -6.47 -2.40 -1.37
CA ILE A 102 -6.92 -3.19 -0.22
C ILE A 102 -6.02 -4.42 -0.02
N VAL A 103 -5.73 -5.15 -1.10
CA VAL A 103 -4.84 -6.32 -1.03
C VAL A 103 -3.45 -5.91 -0.54
N GLY A 104 -2.92 -4.79 -1.02
CA GLY A 104 -1.67 -4.21 -0.53
C GLY A 104 -1.69 -3.96 0.99
N ILE A 105 -2.74 -3.32 1.50
CA ILE A 105 -2.94 -3.05 2.93
C ILE A 105 -2.96 -4.35 3.76
N ILE A 106 -3.66 -5.37 3.30
CA ILE A 106 -3.69 -6.69 3.96
C ILE A 106 -2.28 -7.27 4.05
N PHE A 107 -1.49 -7.16 2.97
CA PHE A 107 -0.11 -7.62 2.98
C PHE A 107 0.82 -6.78 3.88
N ILE A 108 0.60 -5.47 4.05
CA ILE A 108 1.32 -4.66 5.05
C ILE A 108 1.04 -5.22 6.45
N PHE A 109 -0.23 -5.48 6.76
CA PHE A 109 -0.63 -6.04 8.06
C PHE A 109 0.03 -7.42 8.30
N LEU A 110 -0.09 -8.34 7.33
CA LEU A 110 0.52 -9.66 7.42
C LEU A 110 2.04 -9.58 7.52
N GLY A 111 2.69 -8.73 6.74
CA GLY A 111 4.14 -8.50 6.81
C GLY A 111 4.56 -8.00 8.20
N THR A 112 3.84 -7.03 8.74
CA THR A 112 4.12 -6.46 10.07
C THR A 112 3.97 -7.52 11.18
N VAL A 113 2.87 -8.29 11.16
CA VAL A 113 2.62 -9.35 12.16
C VAL A 113 3.64 -10.47 12.04
N THR A 114 3.95 -10.93 10.84
CA THR A 114 4.90 -12.03 10.65
C THR A 114 6.34 -11.61 10.95
N THR A 115 6.72 -10.35 10.72
CA THR A 115 8.00 -9.80 11.19
C THR A 115 8.05 -9.69 12.71
N LEU A 116 6.95 -9.31 13.36
CA LEU A 116 6.87 -9.32 14.83
C LEU A 116 7.05 -10.74 15.40
N VAL A 117 6.47 -11.74 14.74
CA VAL A 117 6.59 -13.17 15.11
C VAL A 117 8.03 -13.68 14.98
N MET A 118 8.97 -12.95 14.36
CA MET A 118 10.39 -13.31 14.37
C MET A 118 11.06 -13.15 15.74
N LEU A 119 10.47 -12.38 16.67
CA LEU A 119 11.06 -12.08 17.99
C LEU A 119 11.40 -13.28 18.87
N PRO A 120 10.64 -14.39 18.92
CA PRO A 120 11.00 -15.55 19.73
C PRO A 120 12.25 -16.27 19.20
N GLY A 121 12.55 -16.19 17.90
CA GLY A 121 13.74 -16.79 17.29
C GLY A 121 13.80 -18.33 17.30
N THR A 122 12.73 -19.01 17.74
CA THR A 122 12.65 -20.49 17.86
C THR A 122 11.82 -21.13 16.74
N TRP A 123 11.53 -20.40 15.67
CA TRP A 123 10.66 -20.85 14.59
C TRP A 123 11.42 -21.65 13.53
N ALA A 124 10.67 -22.41 12.72
CA ALA A 124 11.22 -23.03 11.52
C ALA A 124 11.82 -21.96 10.59
N VAL A 125 12.98 -22.25 10.02
CA VAL A 125 13.81 -21.27 9.31
C VAL A 125 13.08 -20.59 8.14
N TRP A 126 12.17 -21.31 7.47
CA TRP A 126 11.35 -20.75 6.38
C TRP A 126 10.38 -19.65 6.84
N ILE A 127 10.01 -19.61 8.14
CA ILE A 127 9.00 -18.67 8.66
C ILE A 127 9.56 -17.24 8.61
N TYR A 128 10.87 -17.10 8.74
CA TYR A 128 11.56 -15.81 8.64
C TYR A 128 11.45 -15.17 7.23
N LEU A 129 11.11 -15.94 6.20
CA LEU A 129 10.94 -15.41 4.84
C LEU A 129 9.54 -14.85 4.59
N ILE A 130 8.55 -15.22 5.42
CA ILE A 130 7.15 -14.84 5.20
C ILE A 130 6.96 -13.32 5.29
N GLY A 131 7.51 -12.68 6.32
CA GLY A 131 7.41 -11.22 6.51
C GLY A 131 7.93 -10.41 5.31
N PRO A 132 9.18 -10.62 4.88
CA PRO A 132 9.73 -9.99 3.69
C PRO A 132 8.88 -10.23 2.43
N ILE A 133 8.41 -11.46 2.21
CA ILE A 133 7.56 -11.80 1.05
C ILE A 133 6.24 -11.02 1.11
N CYS A 134 5.60 -10.96 2.28
CA CYS A 134 4.37 -10.18 2.46
C CYS A 134 4.61 -8.69 2.20
N PHE A 135 5.68 -8.09 2.73
CA PHE A 135 6.00 -6.69 2.45
C PHE A 135 6.33 -6.44 0.97
N PHE A 136 7.03 -7.37 0.30
CA PHE A 136 7.28 -7.29 -1.12
C PHE A 136 5.97 -7.30 -1.94
N LEU A 137 5.07 -8.23 -1.62
CA LEU A 137 3.74 -8.28 -2.23
C LEU A 137 2.94 -7.01 -1.95
N ALA A 138 2.98 -6.49 -0.72
CA ALA A 138 2.35 -5.22 -0.37
C ALA A 138 2.85 -4.10 -1.30
N CYS A 139 4.17 -3.98 -1.49
CA CYS A 139 4.74 -3.00 -2.40
C CYS A 139 4.23 -3.18 -3.84
N LEU A 140 4.21 -4.41 -4.36
CA LEU A 140 3.72 -4.66 -5.72
C LEU A 140 2.25 -4.27 -5.89
N PHE A 141 1.39 -4.66 -4.95
CA PHE A 141 -0.05 -4.37 -5.03
C PHE A 141 -0.36 -2.88 -4.82
N MET A 142 0.34 -2.21 -3.92
CA MET A 142 0.21 -0.75 -3.77
C MET A 142 0.66 -0.01 -5.03
N LEU A 143 1.79 -0.41 -5.62
CA LEU A 143 2.30 0.19 -6.85
C LEU A 143 1.35 -0.06 -8.02
N ALA A 144 0.86 -1.28 -8.18
CA ALA A 144 -0.12 -1.63 -9.20
C ALA A 144 -1.43 -0.84 -9.01
N GLY A 145 -1.93 -0.71 -7.77
CA GLY A 145 -3.10 0.11 -7.47
C GLY A 145 -2.90 1.59 -7.82
N MET A 146 -1.72 2.15 -7.54
CA MET A 146 -1.38 3.50 -7.95
C MET A 146 -1.28 3.61 -9.48
N ALA A 147 -0.67 2.64 -10.16
CA ALA A 147 -0.56 2.65 -11.62
C ALA A 147 -1.94 2.62 -12.29
N GLU A 148 -2.85 1.75 -11.83
CA GLU A 148 -4.23 1.67 -12.32
C GLU A 148 -4.99 2.97 -12.08
N GLY A 149 -4.91 3.53 -10.87
CA GLY A 149 -5.61 4.79 -10.61
C GLY A 149 -4.98 6.00 -11.31
N ALA A 150 -3.70 5.95 -11.73
CA ALA A 150 -3.01 7.04 -12.43
C ALA A 150 -3.62 7.32 -13.81
N TYR A 151 -4.31 6.33 -14.39
CA TYR A 151 -5.09 6.52 -15.63
C TYR A 151 -6.19 7.57 -15.48
N VAL A 152 -6.64 7.82 -14.24
CA VAL A 152 -7.78 8.71 -13.97
C VAL A 152 -7.46 9.81 -12.97
N LEU A 153 -6.49 9.62 -12.07
CA LEU A 153 -6.14 10.55 -11.00
C LEU A 153 -4.68 11.04 -11.08
N TYR A 154 -4.47 12.31 -10.75
CA TYR A 154 -3.14 12.94 -10.71
C TYR A 154 -2.38 12.78 -9.38
N TYR A 155 -3.03 12.26 -8.33
CA TYR A 155 -2.43 12.02 -7.00
C TYR A 155 -1.71 13.22 -6.36
N ASN A 156 -2.29 14.41 -6.47
CA ASN A 156 -1.65 15.66 -6.05
C ASN A 156 -2.24 16.27 -4.78
N ASP A 157 -3.06 15.53 -4.04
CA ASP A 157 -3.69 16.02 -2.80
C ASP A 157 -3.33 15.14 -1.58
N TYR A 158 -3.73 15.62 -0.41
CA TYR A 158 -3.37 15.11 0.90
C TYR A 158 -3.49 13.59 1.04
N ALA A 159 -4.63 13.00 0.69
CA ALA A 159 -4.86 11.58 0.93
C ALA A 159 -4.01 10.69 0.02
N ALA A 160 -3.76 11.13 -1.21
CA ALA A 160 -2.83 10.46 -2.12
C ALA A 160 -1.39 10.54 -1.60
N ASN A 161 -0.97 11.70 -1.08
CA ASN A 161 0.35 11.87 -0.45
C ASN A 161 0.53 10.95 0.77
N LEU A 162 -0.51 10.78 1.61
CA LEU A 162 -0.46 9.82 2.72
C LEU A 162 -0.26 8.39 2.23
N TYR A 163 -0.99 7.99 1.19
CA TYR A 163 -0.90 6.64 0.63
C TYR A 163 0.47 6.37 -0.04
N GLN A 164 1.00 7.34 -0.79
CA GLN A 164 2.35 7.28 -1.37
C GLN A 164 3.43 7.22 -0.28
N THR A 165 3.28 8.01 0.79
CA THR A 165 4.18 7.97 1.95
C THR A 165 4.13 6.60 2.64
N ALA A 166 2.93 6.03 2.79
CA ALA A 166 2.76 4.69 3.31
C ALA A 166 3.50 3.64 2.46
N HIS A 167 3.46 3.78 1.13
CA HIS A 167 4.17 2.91 0.22
C HIS A 167 5.69 2.98 0.42
N LEU A 168 6.26 4.19 0.51
CA LEU A 168 7.69 4.39 0.78
C LEU A 168 8.10 3.80 2.14
N ILE A 169 7.28 3.98 3.17
CA ILE A 169 7.56 3.41 4.49
C ILE A 169 7.45 1.88 4.45
N THR A 170 6.53 1.31 3.66
CA THR A 170 6.43 -0.14 3.44
C THR A 170 7.70 -0.69 2.80
N ILE A 171 8.28 0.01 1.81
CA ILE A 171 9.57 -0.34 1.20
C ILE A 171 10.70 -0.33 2.24
N PHE A 172 10.71 0.67 3.13
CA PHE A 172 11.69 0.71 4.22
C PHE A 172 11.52 -0.45 5.21
N SER A 173 10.28 -0.77 5.61
CA SER A 173 9.98 -1.93 6.45
C SER A 173 10.36 -3.25 5.79
N PHE A 174 10.13 -3.38 4.48
CA PHE A 174 10.57 -4.52 3.67
C PHE A 174 12.09 -4.72 3.76
N LEU A 175 12.88 -3.66 3.58
CA LEU A 175 14.33 -3.70 3.67
C LEU A 175 14.79 -4.22 5.04
N MET A 176 14.27 -3.63 6.12
CA MET A 176 14.64 -4.00 7.49
C MET A 176 14.22 -5.44 7.83
N SER A 177 13.04 -5.86 7.38
CA SER A 177 12.58 -7.23 7.55
C SER A 177 13.46 -8.21 6.78
N SER A 178 13.88 -7.87 5.56
CA SER A 178 14.72 -8.72 4.71
C SER A 178 16.12 -8.90 5.27
N ILE A 179 16.73 -7.82 5.79
CA ILE A 179 18.03 -7.89 6.47
C ILE A 179 17.96 -8.82 7.68
N THR A 180 16.89 -8.69 8.49
CA THR A 180 16.70 -9.57 9.66
C THR A 180 16.51 -11.02 9.24
N ALA A 181 15.64 -11.26 8.25
CA ALA A 181 15.36 -12.59 7.75
C ALA A 181 16.63 -13.27 7.23
N GLY A 182 17.43 -12.57 6.43
CA GLY A 182 18.71 -13.08 5.92
C GLY A 182 19.71 -13.42 7.03
N ARG A 183 19.70 -12.66 8.14
CA ARG A 183 20.56 -12.94 9.31
C ARG A 183 20.06 -14.11 10.16
N LEU A 184 18.76 -14.36 10.19
CA LEU A 184 18.15 -15.49 10.91
C LEU A 184 18.11 -16.77 10.06
N TYR A 185 18.18 -16.64 8.74
CA TYR A 185 18.21 -17.74 7.79
C TYR A 185 19.62 -18.35 7.74
N THR A 186 19.90 -19.27 8.65
CA THR A 186 21.08 -20.15 8.54
C THR A 186 20.70 -21.35 7.68
N ILE A 187 21.35 -21.50 6.52
CA ILE A 187 21.26 -22.74 5.74
C ILE A 187 21.78 -23.85 6.67
N PRO A 188 20.99 -24.90 6.97
CA PRO A 188 21.50 -26.00 7.76
C PRO A 188 22.72 -26.56 7.03
N GLU A 189 23.86 -26.63 7.74
CA GLU A 189 25.05 -27.29 7.25
C GLU A 189 24.64 -28.64 6.69
N VAL A 190 24.95 -28.86 5.41
CA VAL A 190 24.83 -30.17 4.78
C VAL A 190 25.59 -31.11 5.70
N ARG A 191 24.87 -31.96 6.46
CA ARG A 191 25.50 -33.02 7.25
C ARG A 191 26.42 -33.71 6.27
N GLU A 192 27.73 -33.59 6.50
CA GLU A 192 28.72 -34.41 5.81
C GLU A 192 28.18 -35.83 5.91
N PHE A 193 27.84 -36.42 4.76
CA PHE A 193 27.59 -37.85 4.69
C PHE A 193 28.91 -38.47 5.10
N SER A 194 29.05 -38.83 6.38
CA SER A 194 30.13 -39.68 6.84
C SER A 194 29.98 -40.97 6.06
N ILE A 195 30.78 -41.13 5.02
CA ILE A 195 30.98 -42.41 4.36
C ILE A 195 31.59 -43.27 5.46
N ALA A 196 30.76 -44.09 6.09
CA ALA A 196 31.21 -45.04 7.07
C ALA A 196 32.34 -45.86 6.42
N GLU A 197 33.53 -45.77 6.99
CA GLU A 197 34.66 -46.65 6.71
C GLU A 197 34.16 -48.10 6.84
N ARG A 198 33.83 -48.72 5.70
CA ARG A 198 33.85 -50.19 5.58
C ARG A 198 35.32 -50.60 5.47
N GLN A 199 36.01 -50.60 6.58
CA GLN A 199 37.18 -51.43 6.78
C GLN A 199 37.00 -52.19 8.08
N GLN A 200 36.33 -53.35 7.96
CA GLN A 200 36.55 -54.56 8.75
C GLN A 200 35.82 -55.71 8.08
#